data_AF-A0A2M8BZE7-F1
#
_entry.id   AF-A0A2M8BZE7-F1
#
_cell.length_a   1.000
_cell.length_b   1.000
_cell.length_c   1.000
_cell.angle_alpha   90.00
_cell.angle_beta   90.00
_cell.angle_gamma   90.00
#
_symmetry.space_group_name_H-M   'P 1'
#
loop_
_entity.id
_entity.type
_entity.pdbx_description
1 polymer ?
#
loop_
_entity_poly.entity_id
_entity_poly.type
_entity_poly.pdbx_seq_one_letter_code
_entity_poly.pdbx_strand_id
1 'polypeptide(L)'
;MDARKRKIVDTGEPSPEHLAYVTETKEKAMVMIPKLCIRKNDTPQGRAIKLNHYISLYKKYMGGGLPEDLHLFVRRDPDIPLVYKKEVRVYLQEIGWKPKEPVGLPTLIGTYPSKVPLDAVIH
;
A
#
# COMPACT_ATOMS: atom_id res chain seq x y z
N MET A 1 4.81 0.90 14.26
CA MET A 1 4.02 1.73 15.21
C MET A 1 3.81 3.12 14.64
N ASP A 2 2.88 3.90 15.21
CA ASP A 2 2.84 5.36 15.03
C ASP A 2 3.71 6.00 16.11
N ALA A 3 4.83 6.61 15.72
CA ALA A 3 5.79 7.20 16.65
C ALA A 3 5.22 8.42 17.40
N ARG A 4 4.44 9.27 16.72
CA ARG A 4 3.83 10.46 17.35
C ARG A 4 2.79 10.08 18.40
N LYS A 5 2.02 9.03 18.12
CA LYS A 5 1.02 8.50 19.07
C LYS A 5 1.60 7.48 20.05
N ARG A 6 2.87 7.12 19.92
CA ARG A 6 3.56 6.07 20.69
C ARG A 6 2.77 4.76 20.78
N LYS A 7 2.04 4.41 19.72
CA LYS A 7 1.10 3.28 19.70
C LYS A 7 1.50 2.25 18.65
N ILE A 8 1.54 0.98 19.03
CA ILE A 8 1.67 -0.12 18.08
C ILE A 8 0.41 -0.14 17.21
N VAL A 9 0.60 -0.07 15.90
CA VAL A 9 -0.47 -0.08 14.90
C VAL A 9 -0.13 -1.17 13.91
N ASP A 10 -1.06 -2.12 13.76
CA ASP A 10 -1.06 -3.06 12.65
C ASP A 10 -1.93 -2.51 11.53
N THR A 11 -1.35 -2.33 10.34
CA THR A 11 -2.07 -1.83 9.17
C THR A 11 -2.61 -2.98 8.31
N GLY A 12 -2.05 -4.18 8.44
CA GLY A 12 -2.25 -5.30 7.51
C GLY A 12 -1.88 -4.97 6.05
N GLU A 13 -1.20 -3.85 5.79
CA GLU A 13 -0.77 -3.40 4.46
C GLU A 13 0.66 -3.91 4.19
N PRO A 14 0.88 -4.81 3.23
CA PRO A 14 2.18 -5.39 2.93
C PRO A 14 2.99 -4.49 1.98
N SER A 15 3.44 -3.33 2.47
CA SER A 15 4.08 -2.28 1.66
C SER A 15 5.49 -1.86 2.15
N PRO A 16 6.58 -2.38 1.54
CA PRO A 16 6.62 -3.46 0.54
C PRO A 16 6.46 -4.86 1.17
N GLU A 17 6.00 -5.83 0.38
CA GLU A 17 5.88 -7.24 0.79
C GLU A 17 7.22 -7.99 0.73
N HIS A 18 8.13 -7.56 -0.15
CA HIS A 18 9.41 -8.19 -0.37
C HIS A 18 10.52 -7.14 -0.41
N LEU A 19 11.67 -7.47 0.19
CA LEU A 19 12.90 -6.68 0.06
C LEU A 19 13.68 -7.08 -1.20
N ALA A 20 13.68 -8.37 -1.53
CA ALA A 20 14.21 -8.92 -2.77
C ALA A 20 13.13 -9.80 -3.39
N TYR A 21 12.88 -9.62 -4.70
CA TYR A 21 11.85 -10.34 -5.43
C TYR A 21 12.43 -10.90 -6.73
N VAL A 22 12.22 -12.19 -6.97
CA VAL A 22 12.63 -12.87 -8.19
C VAL A 22 11.38 -13.35 -8.90
N THR A 23 11.35 -13.24 -10.22
CA THR A 23 10.22 -13.67 -11.03
C THR A 23 10.71 -14.25 -12.35
N GLU A 24 9.92 -15.18 -12.89
CA GLU A 24 10.22 -15.93 -14.10
C GLU A 24 10.09 -15.10 -15.38
N THR A 25 9.23 -14.08 -15.37
CA THR A 25 8.90 -13.31 -16.57
C THR A 25 9.00 -11.80 -16.35
N LYS A 26 9.31 -11.07 -17.43
CA LYS A 26 9.35 -9.61 -17.43
C LYS A 26 7.98 -9.02 -17.14
N GLU A 27 6.91 -9.65 -17.59
CA GLU A 27 5.52 -9.23 -17.40
C GLU A 27 5.17 -9.17 -15.91
N LYS A 28 5.50 -10.23 -15.16
CA LYS A 28 5.34 -10.26 -13.70
C LYS A 28 6.22 -9.20 -13.04
N ALA A 29 7.46 -9.01 -13.51
CA ALA A 29 8.36 -7.98 -12.98
C ALA A 29 7.77 -6.57 -13.15
N MET A 30 7.23 -6.26 -14.33
CA MET A 30 6.61 -4.97 -14.62
C MET A 30 5.43 -4.64 -13.69
N VAL A 31 4.67 -5.64 -13.27
CA VAL A 31 3.56 -5.47 -12.32
C VAL A 31 4.05 -5.29 -10.88
N MET A 32 5.12 -6.00 -10.52
CA MET A 32 5.65 -6.00 -9.16
C MET A 32 6.44 -4.73 -8.81
N ILE A 33 7.12 -4.12 -9.79
CA ILE A 33 7.84 -2.85 -9.60
C ILE A 33 6.96 -1.75 -8.96
N PRO A 34 5.80 -1.36 -9.53
CA PRO A 34 4.96 -0.32 -8.93
C PRO A 34 4.34 -0.76 -7.60
N LYS A 35 3.98 -2.03 -7.44
CA LYS A 35 3.45 -2.60 -6.19
C LYS A 35 4.45 -2.44 -5.05
N LEU A 36 5.70 -2.82 -5.28
CA LEU A 36 6.79 -2.72 -4.31
C LEU A 36 7.26 -1.29 -4.04
N CYS A 37 6.77 -0.30 -4.78
CA CYS A 37 7.01 1.12 -4.52
C CYS A 37 5.97 1.75 -3.56
N ILE A 38 4.87 1.06 -3.24
CA ILE A 38 3.85 1.55 -2.29
C ILE A 38 4.45 1.64 -0.88
N ARG A 39 4.14 2.71 -0.15
CA ARG A 39 4.65 2.95 1.22
C ARG A 39 3.51 3.37 2.13
N LYS A 40 3.57 2.96 3.40
CA LYS A 40 2.58 3.31 4.44
C LYS A 40 2.37 4.83 4.60
N ASN A 41 3.42 5.63 4.39
CA ASN A 41 3.40 7.09 4.52
C ASN A 41 3.00 7.83 3.23
N ASP A 42 2.58 7.14 2.17
CA ASP A 42 2.14 7.80 0.95
C ASP A 42 0.99 8.79 1.24
N THR A 43 1.06 10.00 0.67
CA THR A 43 -0.08 10.91 0.63
C THR A 43 -1.21 10.29 -0.21
N PRO A 44 -2.47 10.70 -0.03
CA PRO A 44 -3.55 10.16 -0.85
C PRO A 44 -3.32 10.30 -2.36
N GLN A 45 -2.80 11.46 -2.79
CA GLN A 45 -2.45 11.73 -4.18
C GLN A 45 -1.31 10.83 -4.66
N GLY A 46 -0.24 10.70 -3.87
CA GLY A 46 0.89 9.83 -4.21
C GLY A 46 0.48 8.35 -4.29
N ARG A 47 -0.38 7.90 -3.36
CA ARG A 47 -0.94 6.55 -3.35
C ARG A 47 -1.80 6.31 -4.59
N ALA A 48 -2.67 7.25 -4.95
CA ALA A 48 -3.50 7.15 -6.15
C ALA A 48 -2.68 7.01 -7.44
N ILE A 49 -1.54 7.70 -7.55
CA ILE A 49 -0.63 7.54 -8.70
C ILE A 49 0.00 6.15 -8.72
N LYS A 50 0.51 5.67 -7.58
CA LYS A 50 1.12 4.33 -7.49
C LYS A 50 0.11 3.22 -7.77
N LEU A 51 -1.12 3.33 -7.25
CA LEU A 51 -2.20 2.39 -7.52
C LEU A 51 -2.65 2.45 -8.97
N ASN A 52 -2.61 3.61 -9.62
CA ASN A 52 -2.88 3.71 -11.06
C ASN A 52 -1.89 2.86 -11.86
N HIS A 53 -0.58 3.02 -11.59
CA HIS A 53 0.46 2.24 -12.25
C HIS A 53 0.31 0.74 -11.96
N TYR A 54 0.01 0.37 -10.72
CA TYR A 54 -0.20 -1.03 -10.37
C TYR A 54 -1.38 -1.64 -11.13
N ILE A 55 -2.55 -1.02 -11.09
CA ILE A 55 -3.77 -1.50 -11.78
C ILE A 55 -3.56 -1.54 -13.29
N SER A 56 -3.00 -0.47 -13.88
CA SER A 56 -2.80 -0.39 -15.34
C SER A 56 -1.84 -1.46 -15.85
N LEU A 57 -0.71 -1.68 -15.17
CA LEU A 57 0.26 -2.70 -15.55
C LEU A 57 -0.27 -4.10 -15.29
N TYR A 58 -1.02 -4.31 -14.21
CA TYR A 58 -1.71 -5.58 -13.96
C TYR A 58 -2.68 -5.91 -15.09
N LYS A 59 -3.59 -4.98 -15.45
CA LYS A 59 -4.53 -5.15 -16.57
C LYS A 59 -3.82 -5.43 -17.89
N LYS A 60 -2.67 -4.80 -18.14
CA LYS A 60 -1.90 -4.96 -19.37
C LYS A 60 -1.23 -6.34 -19.46
N TYR A 61 -0.71 -6.87 -18.35
CA TYR A 61 0.20 -8.02 -18.38
C TYR A 61 -0.35 -9.31 -17.75
N MET A 62 -1.31 -9.23 -16.83
CA MET A 62 -1.86 -10.39 -16.08
C MET A 62 -3.26 -10.81 -16.54
N GLY A 63 -3.81 -10.15 -17.55
CA GLY A 63 -5.20 -10.33 -17.98
C GLY A 63 -6.11 -9.27 -17.36
N GLY A 64 -7.19 -8.92 -18.08
CA GLY A 64 -8.10 -7.86 -17.66
C GLY A 64 -8.72 -8.14 -16.28
N GLY A 65 -8.78 -7.12 -15.42
CA GLY A 65 -9.32 -7.24 -14.07
C GLY A 65 -8.69 -6.23 -13.11
N LEU A 66 -9.03 -6.30 -11.83
CA LEU A 66 -8.30 -5.60 -10.77
C LEU A 66 -7.33 -6.59 -10.10
N PRO A 67 -6.19 -6.12 -9.55
CA PRO A 67 -5.35 -6.98 -8.72
C PRO A 67 -6.13 -7.52 -7.51
N GLU A 68 -5.98 -8.81 -7.22
CA GLU A 68 -6.75 -9.50 -6.17
C GLU A 68 -6.53 -8.94 -4.76
N ASP A 69 -5.34 -8.39 -4.52
CA ASP A 69 -4.90 -7.82 -3.25
C ASP A 69 -5.02 -6.28 -3.21
N LEU A 70 -5.64 -5.66 -4.21
CA LEU A 70 -5.75 -4.20 -4.32
C LEU A 70 -6.33 -3.56 -3.05
N HIS A 71 -7.32 -4.22 -2.43
CA HIS A 71 -8.00 -3.77 -1.21
C HIS A 71 -7.07 -3.63 -0.01
N LEU A 72 -5.91 -4.31 0.00
CA LEU A 72 -4.91 -4.18 1.05
C LEU A 72 -4.18 -2.83 1.01
N PHE A 73 -4.13 -2.20 -0.18
CA PHE A 73 -3.38 -0.95 -0.43
C PHE A 73 -4.27 0.30 -0.54
N VAL A 74 -5.60 0.13 -0.54
CA VAL A 74 -6.55 1.24 -0.43
C VAL A 74 -6.86 1.46 1.05
N ARG A 75 -6.57 2.64 1.59
CA ARG A 75 -6.88 2.99 2.99
C ARG A 75 -8.19 3.75 3.08
N ARG A 76 -8.39 4.70 2.16
CA ARG A 76 -9.58 5.56 2.06
C ARG A 76 -9.92 5.84 0.60
N ASP A 77 -11.12 6.34 0.36
CA ASP A 77 -11.59 6.72 -0.98
C ASP A 77 -10.64 7.65 -1.78
N PRO A 78 -9.96 8.62 -1.15
CA PRO A 78 -8.99 9.47 -1.87
C PRO A 78 -7.74 8.75 -2.38
N ASP A 79 -7.43 7.54 -1.89
CA ASP A 79 -6.34 6.73 -2.43
C ASP A 79 -6.72 6.11 -3.79
N ILE A 80 -8.00 6.07 -4.15
CA ILE A 80 -8.48 5.40 -5.36
C ILE A 80 -8.14 6.24 -6.60
N PRO A 81 -7.44 5.69 -7.61
CA PRO A 81 -7.13 6.41 -8.83
C PRO A 81 -8.38 6.87 -9.58
N LEU A 82 -8.39 8.11 -10.06
CA LEU A 82 -9.56 8.71 -10.73
C LEU A 82 -10.08 7.87 -11.90
N VAL A 83 -9.17 7.37 -12.74
CA VAL A 83 -9.49 6.56 -13.93
C VAL A 83 -10.21 5.26 -13.56
N TYR A 84 -9.82 4.62 -12.46
CA TYR A 84 -10.37 3.33 -12.02
C TYR A 84 -11.41 3.48 -10.90
N LYS A 85 -11.82 4.71 -10.58
CA LYS A 85 -12.59 5.01 -9.37
C LYS A 85 -13.92 4.28 -9.27
N LYS A 86 -14.64 4.16 -10.39
CA LYS A 86 -15.92 3.45 -10.43
C LYS A 86 -15.74 1.95 -10.20
N GLU A 87 -14.83 1.33 -10.96
CA GLU A 87 -14.55 -0.12 -10.91
C GLU A 87 -14.06 -0.54 -9.52
N VAL A 88 -13.08 0.19 -8.96
CA VAL A 88 -12.51 -0.12 -7.65
C VAL A 88 -13.54 0.03 -6.54
N ARG A 89 -14.41 1.04 -6.59
CA ARG A 89 -15.47 1.21 -5.58
C ARG A 89 -16.46 0.05 -5.56
N VAL A 90 -16.87 -0.43 -6.73
CA VAL A 90 -17.77 -1.60 -6.84
C VAL A 90 -17.10 -2.82 -6.21
N TYR A 91 -15.86 -3.12 -6.61
CA TYR A 91 -15.09 -4.22 -6.05
C TYR A 91 -14.93 -4.13 -4.52
N LEU A 92 -14.59 -2.95 -3.99
CA LEU A 92 -14.45 -2.75 -2.54
C LEU A 92 -15.77 -2.95 -1.78
N GLN A 93 -16.91 -2.58 -2.38
CA GLN A 93 -18.22 -2.82 -1.79
C GLN A 93 -18.59 -4.31 -1.77
N GLU A 94 -18.33 -5.03 -2.86
CA GLU A 94 -18.61 -6.47 -2.98
C GLU A 94 -17.87 -7.31 -1.93
N ILE A 95 -16.62 -6.97 -1.64
CA ILE A 95 -15.82 -7.66 -0.62
C ILE A 95 -16.07 -7.16 0.81
N GLY A 96 -16.99 -6.20 1.00
CA GLY A 96 -17.29 -5.62 2.31
C GLY A 96 -16.13 -4.84 2.93
N TRP A 97 -15.27 -4.24 2.10
CA TRP A 97 -14.10 -3.49 2.57
C TRP A 97 -14.52 -2.28 3.41
N LYS A 98 -13.73 -2.01 4.46
CA LYS A 98 -13.93 -0.88 5.36
C LYS A 98 -12.70 0.04 5.34
N PRO A 99 -12.90 1.37 5.33
CA PRO A 99 -11.81 2.32 5.42
C PRO A 99 -10.93 2.09 6.66
N LYS A 100 -9.63 2.32 6.49
CA LYS A 100 -8.63 2.28 7.55
C LYS A 100 -7.97 3.65 7.68
N GLU A 101 -7.71 4.05 8.91
CA GLU A 101 -6.97 5.29 9.16
C GLU A 101 -5.49 5.12 8.80
N PRO A 102 -4.92 6.02 7.97
CA PRO A 102 -3.49 6.00 7.69
C PRO A 102 -2.67 6.23 8.97
N VAL A 103 -1.49 5.61 9.03
CA VAL A 103 -0.52 5.85 10.11
C VAL A 103 0.17 7.19 9.88
N GLY A 104 0.22 8.05 10.90
CA GLY A 104 0.79 9.39 10.76
C GLY A 104 2.31 9.33 10.58
N LEU A 105 3.01 8.74 11.54
CA LEU A 105 4.47 8.57 11.51
C LEU A 105 4.84 7.10 11.67
N PRO A 106 4.82 6.30 10.59
CA PRO A 106 5.14 4.89 10.66
C PRO A 106 6.64 4.67 10.92
N THR A 107 6.97 3.90 11.96
CA THR A 107 8.34 3.45 12.24
C THR A 107 8.36 2.00 12.75
N LEU A 108 9.51 1.34 12.57
CA LEU A 108 9.84 0.06 13.21
C LEU A 108 10.62 0.25 14.53
N ILE A 109 11.23 1.42 14.76
CA ILE A 109 11.88 1.71 16.04
C ILE A 109 10.80 1.73 17.13
N GLY A 110 11.04 1.01 18.23
CA GLY A 110 10.08 0.85 19.32
C GLY A 110 9.07 -0.29 19.13
N THR A 111 9.08 -1.01 17.99
CA THR A 111 8.31 -2.26 17.85
C THR A 111 9.08 -3.51 18.24
N TYR A 112 10.39 -3.39 18.45
CA TYR A 112 11.28 -4.44 18.95
C TYR A 112 12.40 -3.80 19.79
N PRO A 113 13.11 -4.57 20.65
CA PRO A 113 14.24 -4.06 21.43
C PRO A 113 15.32 -3.45 20.52
N SER A 114 15.59 -2.17 20.68
CA SER A 114 16.56 -1.44 19.84
C SER A 114 17.38 -0.47 20.69
N LYS A 115 18.61 -0.20 20.27
CA LYS A 115 19.50 0.79 20.93
C LYS A 115 19.07 2.24 20.65
N VAL A 116 18.26 2.46 19.62
CA VAL A 116 17.82 3.79 19.20
C VAL A 116 16.53 4.14 19.94
N PRO A 117 16.46 5.29 20.65
CA PRO A 117 15.24 5.68 21.34
C PRO A 117 14.16 6.10 20.32
N LEU A 118 12.89 5.89 20.67
CA LEU A 118 11.76 6.29 19.82
C LEU A 118 11.75 7.79 19.53
N ASP A 119 12.20 8.61 20.47
CA ASP A 119 12.25 10.07 20.31
C ASP A 119 13.22 10.51 19.19
N ALA A 120 14.17 9.67 18.79
CA ALA A 120 15.08 9.97 17.70
C ALA A 120 14.41 10.08 16.32
N VAL A 121 13.20 9.53 16.16
CA VAL A 121 12.45 9.59 14.89
C VAL A 121 11.27 10.56 14.92
N ILE A 122 11.03 11.21 16.07
CA ILE A 122 9.95 12.18 16.22
C ILE A 122 10.53 13.56 15.89
N HIS A 123 10.12 14.10 14.74
CA HIS A 123 10.43 15.45 14.27
C HIS A 123 9.15 16.29 14.15
#